data_AF-A0A7S1BJQ9-F1
#
_entry.id   AF-A0A7S1BJQ9-F1
#
_cell.length_a   1.000
_cell.length_b   1.000
_cell.length_c   1.000
_cell.angle_alpha   90.00
_cell.angle_beta   90.00
_cell.angle_gamma   90.00
#
_symmetry.space_group_name_H-M   'P 1'
#
loop_
_entity.id
_entity.type
_entity.pdbx_description
1 polymer ?
#
loop_
_entity_poly.entity_id
_entity_poly.type
_entity_poly.pdbx_seq_one_letter_code
_entity_poly.pdbx_strand_id
1 'polypeptide(L)'
;IKRTGPSIEPQHENMAQSDRLLCFLLGITAIAVLKVLLHDAHVLEHHDVQHVGRPFLPIVEEDVESVLKFITMKDGLDKDANEGKRDTGAHDSIDAANPQSPILPLDKIISRASGGKKAEKSVLDRLPSVEEVAALYGTNGPVIHGTETCAAFRRDVPLRRRIVAPAGMFNTGTNLMSSLLRSNCVLPHEKNPQGGMNWHVPWGKHNPVSWRFHNVAHAAGKGVAQGDVLPVVTIKDPYSWFGSMCRHSYAANWPHQKKCPSLVNGGGNAVPVKVRFSGNANGTVAYESLADVWNTWYNNYKNVKFPRLIVRFEDLLYRPEEVIRASCRCAGGDFLPDKKGKTFQYVTSSAKGATGAHSGASGLESALIMYSNSTKRTLGFDKADMTHARNKLDHDLMKYFHYTEP
;
A
#
# COMPACT_ATOMS: atom_id res chain seq x y z
N ILE A 1 -85.85 -16.52 -15.75
CA ILE A 1 -84.71 -16.48 -16.71
C ILE A 1 -83.47 -16.07 -15.91
N LYS A 2 -82.64 -17.04 -15.47
CA LYS A 2 -81.34 -16.80 -14.82
C LYS A 2 -80.26 -17.31 -15.78
N ARG A 3 -79.36 -16.42 -16.22
CA ARG A 3 -78.21 -16.72 -17.08
C ARG A 3 -77.05 -17.22 -16.21
N THR A 4 -76.59 -18.44 -16.46
CA THR A 4 -75.31 -18.98 -15.97
C THR A 4 -74.24 -18.74 -17.03
N GLY A 5 -73.22 -17.94 -16.71
CA GLY A 5 -72.01 -17.79 -17.52
C GLY A 5 -70.97 -18.86 -17.15
N PRO A 6 -70.08 -19.27 -18.07
CA PRO A 6 -69.10 -20.32 -17.81
C PRO A 6 -67.93 -19.79 -16.96
N SER A 7 -67.48 -20.59 -15.99
CA SER A 7 -66.25 -20.33 -15.24
C SER A 7 -65.04 -20.73 -16.08
N ILE A 8 -64.11 -19.79 -16.25
CA ILE A 8 -62.80 -20.05 -16.87
C ILE A 8 -61.86 -20.53 -15.76
N GLU A 9 -61.54 -21.82 -15.78
CA GLU A 9 -60.45 -22.41 -14.98
C GLU A 9 -59.09 -22.06 -15.62
N PRO A 10 -58.09 -21.64 -14.83
CA PRO A 10 -56.75 -21.36 -15.36
C PRO A 10 -56.04 -22.69 -15.67
N GLN A 11 -55.80 -22.95 -16.96
CA GLN A 11 -54.90 -24.03 -17.37
C GLN A 11 -53.46 -23.61 -17.06
N HIS A 12 -52.87 -24.25 -16.04
CA HIS A 12 -51.43 -24.20 -15.81
C HIS A 12 -50.73 -25.12 -16.82
N GLU A 13 -50.27 -24.54 -17.93
CA GLU A 13 -49.36 -25.23 -18.83
C GLU A 13 -48.01 -25.45 -18.13
N ASN A 14 -47.60 -26.72 -18.05
CA ASN A 14 -46.30 -27.14 -17.53
C ASN A 14 -45.19 -26.72 -18.50
N MET A 15 -44.70 -25.48 -18.34
CA MET A 15 -43.50 -25.01 -19.02
C MET A 15 -42.31 -25.91 -18.64
N ALA A 16 -41.67 -26.51 -19.64
CA ALA A 16 -40.55 -27.42 -19.43
C ALA A 16 -39.41 -26.73 -18.67
N GLN A 17 -38.66 -27.48 -17.86
CA GLN A 17 -37.59 -26.94 -17.02
C GLN A 17 -36.48 -26.26 -17.85
N SER A 18 -36.30 -26.68 -19.11
CA SER A 18 -35.42 -26.04 -20.10
C SER A 18 -35.86 -24.61 -20.45
N ASP A 19 -37.16 -24.38 -20.54
CA ASP A 19 -37.72 -23.09 -20.96
C ASP A 19 -37.64 -22.08 -19.83
N ARG A 20 -37.74 -22.53 -18.57
CA ARG A 20 -37.48 -21.69 -17.39
C ARG A 20 -36.04 -21.21 -17.34
N LEU A 21 -35.08 -22.09 -17.66
CA LEU A 21 -33.66 -21.72 -17.69
C LEU A 21 -33.36 -20.74 -18.83
N LEU A 22 -33.95 -20.97 -20.01
CA LEU A 22 -33.79 -20.06 -21.15
C LEU A 22 -34.40 -18.69 -20.88
N CYS A 23 -35.61 -18.62 -20.32
CA CYS A 23 -36.23 -17.34 -19.92
C CYS A 23 -35.40 -16.62 -18.85
N PHE A 24 -34.81 -17.35 -17.90
CA PHE A 24 -33.95 -16.76 -16.87
C PHE A 24 -32.66 -16.18 -17.48
N LEU A 25 -32.01 -16.89 -18.40
CA LEU A 25 -30.80 -16.42 -19.09
C LEU A 25 -31.08 -15.23 -20.01
N LEU A 26 -32.22 -15.23 -20.71
CA LEU A 26 -32.66 -14.09 -21.52
C LEU A 26 -32.97 -12.87 -20.65
N GLY A 27 -33.59 -13.07 -19.48
CA GLY A 27 -33.85 -12.00 -18.51
C GLY A 27 -32.56 -11.37 -17.97
N ILE A 28 -31.56 -12.17 -17.61
CA ILE A 28 -30.25 -11.66 -17.18
C ILE A 28 -29.56 -10.87 -18.29
N THR A 29 -29.61 -11.37 -19.52
CA THR A 29 -29.00 -10.71 -20.68
C THR A 29 -29.69 -9.38 -20.99
N ALA A 30 -31.03 -9.34 -20.93
CA ALA A 30 -31.80 -8.11 -21.12
C ALA A 30 -31.49 -7.05 -20.05
N ILE A 31 -31.35 -7.45 -18.78
CA ILE A 31 -30.96 -6.53 -17.68
C ILE A 31 -29.55 -5.99 -17.89
N ALA A 32 -28.61 -6.83 -18.35
CA ALA A 32 -27.24 -6.39 -18.64
C ALA A 32 -27.19 -5.39 -19.80
N VAL A 33 -27.93 -5.64 -20.88
CA VAL A 33 -28.02 -4.72 -22.03
C VAL A 33 -28.71 -3.42 -21.62
N LEU A 34 -29.79 -3.47 -20.84
CA LEU A 34 -30.49 -2.28 -20.36
C LEU A 34 -29.59 -1.42 -19.46
N LYS A 35 -28.74 -2.04 -18.63
CA LYS A 35 -27.75 -1.30 -17.82
C LYS A 35 -26.71 -0.59 -18.67
N VAL A 36 -26.23 -1.20 -19.75
CA VAL A 36 -25.29 -0.55 -20.68
C VAL A 36 -25.96 0.62 -21.38
N LEU A 37 -27.18 0.43 -21.89
CA LEU A 37 -27.92 1.48 -22.58
C LEU A 37 -28.31 2.65 -21.66
N LEU A 38 -28.67 2.38 -20.39
CA LEU A 38 -28.95 3.42 -19.41
C LEU A 38 -27.68 4.15 -18.94
N HIS A 39 -26.53 3.46 -18.95
CA HIS A 39 -25.24 4.11 -18.69
C HIS A 39 -24.88 5.10 -19.80
N ASP A 40 -25.12 4.74 -21.06
CA ASP A 40 -24.86 5.61 -22.21
C ASP A 40 -25.89 6.74 -22.35
N ALA A 41 -27.16 6.50 -22.00
CA ALA A 41 -28.21 7.53 -22.04
C ALA A 41 -27.96 8.66 -21.02
N HIS A 42 -27.35 8.35 -19.86
CA HIS A 42 -27.04 9.37 -18.86
C HIS A 42 -25.84 10.25 -19.24
N VAL A 43 -25.05 9.84 -20.23
CA VAL A 43 -23.87 10.58 -20.72
C VAL A 43 -24.25 11.62 -21.79
N LEU A 44 -25.44 11.53 -22.40
CA LEU A 44 -25.80 12.36 -23.55
C LEU A 44 -26.68 13.58 -23.24
N GLU A 45 -27.18 13.76 -22.01
CA GLU A 45 -28.19 14.80 -21.76
C GLU A 45 -27.65 16.16 -21.27
N HIS A 46 -26.36 16.31 -20.96
CA HIS A 46 -25.81 17.60 -20.50
C HIS A 46 -24.48 17.94 -21.16
N HIS A 47 -24.49 18.49 -22.38
CA HIS A 47 -23.42 19.40 -22.84
C HIS A 47 -23.91 20.30 -23.98
N ASP A 48 -24.35 21.50 -23.62
CA ASP A 48 -24.18 22.69 -24.44
C ASP A 48 -23.52 23.78 -23.57
N VAL A 49 -22.81 24.72 -24.21
CA VAL A 49 -21.93 25.77 -23.65
C VAL A 49 -20.44 25.43 -23.55
N GLN A 50 -19.70 26.20 -24.35
CA GLN A 50 -18.27 26.26 -24.56
C GLN A 50 -17.51 26.67 -23.29
N HIS A 51 -16.57 25.85 -22.82
CA HIS A 51 -15.19 26.22 -22.48
C HIS A 51 -14.37 24.99 -22.08
N VAL A 52 -13.11 24.99 -22.51
CA VAL A 52 -12.15 23.89 -22.38
C VAL A 52 -11.80 23.65 -20.90
N GLY A 53 -12.54 22.76 -20.26
CA GLY A 53 -12.23 22.17 -18.95
C GLY A 53 -12.28 20.65 -19.09
N ARG A 54 -11.17 19.95 -18.83
CA ARG A 54 -11.15 18.49 -18.80
C ARG A 54 -12.14 17.99 -17.73
N PRO A 55 -12.91 16.92 -17.99
CA PRO A 55 -13.84 16.39 -17.01
C PRO A 55 -13.05 15.84 -15.81
N PHE A 56 -13.52 16.19 -14.62
CA PHE A 56 -13.09 15.59 -13.36
C PHE A 56 -13.37 14.08 -13.42
N LEU A 57 -12.31 13.28 -13.31
CA LEU A 57 -12.47 11.86 -13.00
C LEU A 57 -13.01 11.74 -11.56
N PRO A 58 -14.09 10.97 -11.31
CA PRO A 58 -14.48 10.64 -9.96
C PRO A 58 -13.30 9.93 -9.29
N ILE A 59 -13.05 10.27 -8.03
CA ILE A 59 -12.12 9.54 -7.17
C ILE A 59 -12.65 8.11 -7.13
N VAL A 60 -12.01 7.21 -7.87
CA VAL A 60 -12.32 5.78 -7.81
C VAL A 60 -11.92 5.33 -6.42
N GLU A 61 -12.92 5.17 -5.57
CA GLU A 61 -12.83 4.52 -4.27
C GLU A 61 -12.18 3.14 -4.51
N GLU A 62 -11.09 2.85 -3.79
CA GLU A 62 -10.31 1.62 -3.98
C GLU A 62 -11.25 0.39 -3.92
N ASP A 63 -11.10 -0.48 -4.90
CA ASP A 63 -11.93 -1.65 -5.19
C ASP A 63 -12.16 -2.55 -3.97
N VAL A 64 -13.27 -2.31 -3.27
CA VAL A 64 -13.71 -3.05 -2.07
C VAL A 64 -13.95 -4.54 -2.39
N GLU A 65 -14.26 -4.87 -3.65
CA GLU A 65 -14.49 -6.25 -4.10
C GLU A 65 -13.22 -7.11 -4.08
N SER A 66 -12.06 -6.57 -4.47
CA SER A 66 -10.81 -7.34 -4.46
C SER A 66 -10.31 -7.62 -3.04
N VAL A 67 -10.73 -6.81 -2.04
CA VAL A 67 -10.52 -7.08 -0.62
C VAL A 67 -11.51 -8.14 -0.10
N LEU A 68 -12.77 -8.10 -0.52
CA LEU A 68 -13.81 -9.07 -0.10
C LEU A 68 -13.59 -10.47 -0.68
N LYS A 69 -13.15 -10.60 -1.93
CA LYS A 69 -12.85 -11.92 -2.55
C LYS A 69 -11.73 -12.69 -1.85
N PHE A 70 -10.85 -12.00 -1.11
CA PHE A 70 -9.79 -12.64 -0.35
C PHE A 70 -10.24 -13.09 1.06
N ILE A 71 -11.33 -12.52 1.58
CA ILE A 71 -11.83 -12.79 2.94
C ILE A 71 -12.70 -14.06 2.99
N THR A 72 -13.30 -14.48 1.88
CA THR A 72 -14.22 -15.64 1.83
C THR A 72 -13.52 -17.01 1.74
N MET A 73 -12.19 -17.09 1.84
CA MET A 73 -11.43 -18.35 1.83
C MET A 73 -10.88 -18.72 3.23
N LYS A 74 -11.76 -18.99 4.22
CA LYS A 74 -11.53 -19.94 5.34
C LYS A 74 -12.60 -19.77 6.41
N ASP A 75 -13.62 -20.60 6.37
CA ASP A 75 -14.43 -20.93 7.55
C ASP A 75 -14.23 -22.41 7.87
N GLY A 76 -13.71 -22.66 9.07
CA GLY A 76 -13.48 -23.98 9.60
C GLY A 76 -12.28 -23.99 10.53
N LEU A 77 -12.52 -23.77 11.83
CA LEU A 77 -12.07 -24.63 12.94
C LEU A 77 -12.24 -23.95 14.30
N ASP A 78 -13.13 -24.57 15.08
CA ASP A 78 -13.14 -24.89 16.51
C ASP A 78 -12.82 -23.90 17.63
N LYS A 79 -13.73 -23.96 18.59
CA LYS A 79 -13.71 -23.38 19.93
C LYS A 79 -12.98 -24.35 20.85
N ASP A 80 -11.90 -23.90 21.47
CA ASP A 80 -11.48 -24.34 22.81
C ASP A 80 -10.63 -23.26 23.44
N ALA A 81 -11.17 -22.61 24.48
CA ALA A 81 -10.48 -21.64 25.29
C ALA A 81 -10.27 -22.25 26.68
N ASN A 82 -9.08 -22.80 26.91
CA ASN A 82 -8.58 -23.13 28.24
C ASN A 82 -7.40 -22.20 28.53
N GLU A 83 -7.64 -21.19 29.38
CA GLU A 83 -6.65 -20.18 29.77
C GLU A 83 -5.63 -20.79 30.74
N GLY A 84 -4.55 -21.33 30.19
CA GLY A 84 -3.34 -21.68 30.93
C GLY A 84 -2.40 -20.48 31.03
N LYS A 85 -2.07 -20.07 32.26
CA LYS A 85 -0.94 -19.19 32.62
C LYS A 85 0.29 -19.51 31.75
N ARG A 86 0.68 -18.61 30.85
CA ARG A 86 1.95 -18.70 30.12
C ARG A 86 2.90 -17.58 30.55
N ASP A 87 3.97 -18.08 31.15
CA ASP A 87 5.34 -17.59 31.26
C ASP A 87 5.63 -16.22 30.60
N THR A 88 5.84 -15.21 31.45
CA THR A 88 6.18 -13.84 31.07
C THR A 88 7.71 -13.59 31.03
N GLY A 89 8.54 -14.64 30.97
CA GLY A 89 9.92 -14.56 31.41
C GLY A 89 11.06 -14.40 30.39
N ALA A 90 10.90 -14.62 29.08
CA ALA A 90 12.08 -14.93 28.25
C ALA A 90 12.23 -14.22 26.88
N HIS A 91 11.49 -13.14 26.58
CA HIS A 91 11.56 -12.51 25.24
C HIS A 91 12.06 -11.06 25.19
N ASP A 92 12.55 -10.49 26.29
CA ASP A 92 12.84 -9.05 26.35
C ASP A 92 14.22 -8.62 25.86
N SER A 93 15.13 -9.54 25.52
CA SER A 93 16.30 -9.18 24.71
C SER A 93 15.96 -9.32 23.23
N ILE A 94 15.32 -8.28 22.67
CA ILE A 94 15.57 -7.97 21.25
C ILE A 94 17.01 -7.47 21.23
N ASP A 95 17.96 -8.40 21.32
CA ASP A 95 19.38 -8.08 21.31
C ASP A 95 19.67 -7.27 20.05
N ALA A 96 20.21 -6.08 20.28
CA ALA A 96 20.43 -5.00 19.35
C ALA A 96 21.51 -5.30 18.30
N ALA A 97 21.67 -6.56 17.90
CA ALA A 97 22.64 -6.98 16.90
C ALA A 97 22.13 -8.25 16.19
N ASN A 98 21.07 -8.11 15.38
CA ASN A 98 20.98 -9.06 14.26
C ASN A 98 22.18 -8.72 13.36
N PRO A 99 23.09 -9.66 13.07
CA PRO A 99 24.22 -9.40 12.19
C PRO A 99 23.70 -8.75 10.92
N GLN A 100 24.24 -7.57 10.59
CA GLN A 100 23.90 -6.84 9.37
C GLN A 100 24.08 -7.82 8.21
N SER A 101 22.96 -8.29 7.64
CA SER A 101 23.04 -9.27 6.58
C SER A 101 23.36 -8.52 5.28
N PRO A 102 24.32 -9.02 4.49
CA PRO A 102 24.63 -8.40 3.21
C PRO A 102 23.39 -8.45 2.31
N ILE A 103 23.27 -7.48 1.40
CA ILE A 103 22.25 -7.52 0.35
C ILE A 103 22.48 -8.80 -0.45
N LEU A 104 21.44 -9.62 -0.58
CA LEU A 104 21.52 -10.82 -1.41
C LEU A 104 21.70 -10.42 -2.88
N PRO A 105 22.45 -11.21 -3.67
CA PRO A 105 22.43 -11.06 -5.12
C PRO A 105 20.99 -11.04 -5.65
N LEU A 106 20.68 -10.10 -6.54
CA LEU A 106 19.29 -9.85 -6.95
C LEU A 106 18.66 -11.06 -7.65
N ASP A 107 19.45 -11.86 -8.35
CA ASP A 107 19.03 -13.14 -8.92
C ASP A 107 18.61 -14.16 -7.84
N LYS A 108 19.25 -14.13 -6.66
CA LYS A 108 18.88 -14.96 -5.51
C LYS A 108 17.59 -14.48 -4.86
N ILE A 109 17.36 -13.17 -4.78
CA ILE A 109 16.08 -12.63 -4.30
C ILE A 109 14.95 -13.12 -5.22
N ILE A 110 15.10 -12.97 -6.54
CA ILE A 110 14.10 -13.42 -7.51
C ILE A 110 13.91 -14.94 -7.44
N SER A 111 15.00 -15.70 -7.34
CA SER A 111 14.93 -17.15 -7.25
C SER A 111 14.18 -17.61 -6.00
N ARG A 112 14.43 -17.01 -4.83
CA ARG A 112 13.68 -17.28 -3.60
C ARG A 112 12.21 -16.92 -3.76
N ALA A 113 11.93 -15.75 -4.33
CA ALA A 113 10.56 -15.27 -4.54
C ALA A 113 9.76 -16.18 -5.47
N SER A 114 10.43 -16.82 -6.44
CA SER A 114 9.83 -17.73 -7.42
C SER A 114 9.91 -19.22 -7.02
N GLY A 115 10.14 -19.53 -5.74
CA GLY A 115 10.18 -20.91 -5.25
C GLY A 115 11.35 -21.74 -5.80
N GLY A 116 12.49 -21.09 -6.04
CA GLY A 116 13.71 -21.69 -6.58
C GLY A 116 13.84 -21.61 -8.11
N LYS A 117 12.82 -21.14 -8.84
CA LYS A 117 12.91 -20.96 -10.29
C LYS A 117 13.91 -19.85 -10.63
N LYS A 118 14.73 -20.05 -11.65
CA LYS A 118 15.65 -19.03 -12.16
C LYS A 118 14.87 -17.94 -12.90
N ALA A 119 15.32 -16.69 -12.78
CA ALA A 119 14.80 -15.59 -13.59
C ALA A 119 15.15 -15.80 -15.07
N GLU A 120 14.35 -15.21 -15.96
CA GLU A 120 14.67 -15.21 -17.39
C GLU A 120 15.99 -14.47 -17.65
N LYS A 121 16.74 -14.90 -18.66
CA LYS A 121 18.03 -14.28 -19.03
C LYS A 121 17.87 -12.78 -19.32
N SER A 122 16.79 -12.40 -20.02
CA SER A 122 16.44 -11.01 -20.33
C SER A 122 16.28 -10.12 -19.09
N VAL A 123 15.84 -10.70 -17.96
CA VAL A 123 15.73 -10.02 -16.67
C VAL A 123 17.10 -9.96 -16.01
N LEU A 124 17.82 -11.08 -15.97
CA LEU A 124 19.16 -11.17 -15.38
C LEU A 124 20.15 -10.17 -16.00
N ASP A 125 20.13 -10.02 -17.32
CA ASP A 125 21.00 -9.09 -18.07
C ASP A 125 20.72 -7.60 -17.73
N ARG A 126 19.59 -7.31 -17.06
CA ARG A 126 19.19 -5.96 -16.65
C ARG A 126 19.29 -5.73 -15.13
N LEU A 127 19.56 -6.77 -14.35
CA LEU A 127 19.76 -6.61 -12.91
C LEU A 127 21.12 -5.95 -12.67
N PRO A 128 21.17 -4.87 -11.89
CA PRO A 128 22.47 -4.37 -11.46
C PRO A 128 23.11 -5.28 -10.42
N SER A 129 24.38 -5.03 -10.21
CA SER A 129 25.20 -5.65 -9.18
C SER A 129 24.74 -5.28 -7.77
N VAL A 130 25.15 -6.09 -6.78
CA VAL A 130 24.90 -5.79 -5.36
C VAL A 130 25.65 -4.52 -4.96
N GLU A 131 26.82 -4.29 -5.54
CA GLU A 131 27.68 -3.14 -5.32
C GLU A 131 26.99 -1.83 -5.75
N GLU A 132 26.30 -1.83 -6.90
CA GLU A 132 25.50 -0.68 -7.35
C GLU A 132 24.34 -0.38 -6.39
N VAL A 133 23.64 -1.41 -5.90
CA VAL A 133 22.56 -1.24 -4.91
C VAL A 133 23.13 -0.71 -3.59
N ALA A 134 24.26 -1.28 -3.15
CA ALA A 134 24.94 -0.90 -1.92
C ALA A 134 25.53 0.52 -1.99
N ALA A 135 25.96 0.98 -3.16
CA ALA A 135 26.41 2.35 -3.38
C ALA A 135 25.26 3.36 -3.19
N LEU A 136 24.02 2.96 -3.51
CA LEU A 136 22.84 3.80 -3.32
C LEU A 136 22.31 3.77 -1.88
N TYR A 137 22.25 2.58 -1.27
CA TYR A 137 21.48 2.38 -0.03
C TYR A 137 22.29 1.81 1.15
N GLY A 138 23.58 1.59 0.97
CA GLY A 138 24.50 1.15 2.01
C GLY A 138 24.51 -0.36 2.28
N THR A 139 25.60 -0.82 2.88
CA THR A 139 25.84 -2.23 3.23
C THR A 139 25.42 -2.59 4.66
N ASN A 140 25.20 -1.59 5.53
CA ASN A 140 25.08 -1.74 6.99
C ASN A 140 23.70 -2.23 7.48
N GLY A 141 23.04 -3.13 6.73
CA GLY A 141 21.69 -3.60 7.04
C GLY A 141 20.60 -2.56 6.74
N PRO A 142 19.32 -2.90 7.00
CA PRO A 142 18.20 -2.02 6.69
C PRO A 142 18.13 -0.83 7.64
N VAL A 143 17.72 0.33 7.14
CA VAL A 143 17.46 1.53 7.94
C VAL A 143 16.04 1.46 8.48
N ILE A 144 15.93 1.18 9.77
CA ILE A 144 14.68 1.06 10.51
C ILE A 144 14.78 1.95 11.75
N HIS A 145 14.02 3.05 11.76
CA HIS A 145 13.96 3.97 12.89
C HIS A 145 12.78 3.66 13.81
N GLY A 146 12.90 4.00 15.09
CA GLY A 146 11.84 3.81 16.08
C GLY A 146 11.87 2.45 16.79
N THR A 147 12.87 1.61 16.54
CA THR A 147 13.02 0.29 17.17
C THR A 147 13.17 0.40 18.70
N GLU A 148 13.73 1.50 19.19
CA GLU A 148 13.83 1.84 20.60
C GLU A 148 12.46 2.01 21.29
N THR A 149 11.40 2.29 20.52
CA THR A 149 10.04 2.46 21.04
C THR A 149 9.25 1.16 21.16
N CYS A 150 9.78 0.05 20.62
CA CYS A 150 9.08 -1.23 20.56
C CYS A 150 8.77 -1.80 21.94
N ALA A 151 9.71 -1.72 22.88
CA ALA A 151 9.50 -2.20 24.25
C ALA A 151 8.37 -1.43 24.95
N ALA A 152 8.32 -0.10 24.77
CA ALA A 152 7.23 0.72 25.28
C ALA A 152 5.89 0.33 24.65
N PHE A 153 5.82 0.13 23.33
CA PHE A 153 4.60 -0.34 22.68
C PHE A 153 4.08 -1.66 23.25
N ARG A 154 4.97 -2.66 23.41
CA ARG A 154 4.57 -3.96 23.95
C ARG A 154 4.09 -3.87 25.40
N ARG A 155 4.72 -3.02 26.21
CA ARG A 155 4.29 -2.79 27.59
C ARG A 155 2.93 -2.10 27.66
N ASP A 156 2.73 -1.06 26.85
CA ASP A 156 1.57 -0.18 26.97
C ASP A 156 0.32 -0.74 26.25
N VAL A 157 0.50 -1.61 25.25
CA VAL A 157 -0.58 -2.25 24.50
C VAL A 157 -0.62 -3.75 24.80
N PRO A 158 -1.69 -4.28 25.41
CA PRO A 158 -1.87 -5.71 25.63
C PRO A 158 -1.86 -6.49 24.31
N LEU A 159 -1.20 -7.65 24.29
CA LEU A 159 -1.00 -8.47 23.10
C LEU A 159 -2.27 -8.69 22.26
N ARG A 160 -3.41 -8.98 22.91
CA ARG A 160 -4.73 -9.20 22.27
C ARG A 160 -5.35 -7.99 21.57
N ARG A 161 -4.75 -6.81 21.70
CA ARG A 161 -5.21 -5.57 21.06
C ARG A 161 -4.20 -5.00 20.07
N ARG A 162 -2.97 -5.51 20.09
CA ARG A 162 -1.90 -4.98 19.26
C ARG A 162 -2.28 -5.17 17.80
N ILE A 163 -2.04 -4.13 17.02
CA ILE A 163 -2.21 -4.17 15.57
C ILE A 163 -0.95 -3.60 14.95
N VAL A 164 -0.49 -4.20 13.85
CA VAL A 164 0.55 -3.62 13.00
C VAL A 164 -0.09 -3.20 11.70
N ALA A 165 0.21 -1.98 11.25
CA ALA A 165 -0.39 -1.48 10.02
C ALA A 165 0.53 -0.51 9.29
N PRO A 166 0.59 -0.54 7.95
CA PRO A 166 1.41 0.39 7.21
C PRO A 166 0.81 1.79 7.18
N ALA A 167 1.71 2.77 7.16
CA ALA A 167 1.45 4.16 6.82
C ALA A 167 2.54 4.63 5.83
N GLY A 168 2.31 5.70 5.10
CA GLY A 168 3.27 6.19 4.12
C GLY A 168 2.61 7.09 3.09
N MET A 169 3.37 8.01 2.49
CA MET A 169 2.87 8.79 1.37
C MET A 169 2.44 7.89 0.20
N PHE A 170 1.66 8.43 -0.74
CA PHE A 170 1.38 7.75 -2.01
C PHE A 170 2.68 7.26 -2.66
N ASN A 171 2.65 6.12 -3.35
CA ASN A 171 3.80 5.55 -4.05
C ASN A 171 5.04 5.16 -3.21
N THR A 172 4.87 4.92 -1.91
CA THR A 172 5.98 4.52 -1.00
C THR A 172 5.99 3.06 -0.59
N GLY A 173 5.15 2.23 -1.23
CA GLY A 173 5.15 0.78 -1.00
C GLY A 173 4.31 0.30 0.19
N THR A 174 3.37 1.11 0.68
CA THR A 174 2.45 0.72 1.77
C THR A 174 1.70 -0.60 1.50
N ASN A 175 1.30 -0.86 0.25
CA ASN A 175 0.64 -2.11 -0.12
C ASN A 175 1.62 -3.30 -0.07
N LEU A 176 2.86 -3.10 -0.52
CA LEU A 176 3.91 -4.13 -0.42
C LEU A 176 4.17 -4.46 1.06
N MET A 177 4.28 -3.44 1.92
CA MET A 177 4.44 -3.61 3.36
C MET A 177 3.28 -4.41 3.96
N SER A 178 2.03 -4.06 3.66
CA SER A 178 0.88 -4.81 4.18
C SER A 178 0.90 -6.27 3.76
N SER A 179 1.12 -6.55 2.48
CA SER A 179 1.16 -7.91 1.95
C SER A 179 2.28 -8.73 2.59
N LEU A 180 3.48 -8.16 2.72
CA LEU A 180 4.61 -8.84 3.35
C LEU A 180 4.37 -9.10 4.84
N LEU A 181 3.79 -8.15 5.58
CA LEU A 181 3.43 -8.35 6.99
C LEU A 181 2.42 -9.49 7.12
N ARG A 182 1.33 -9.47 6.35
CA ARG A 182 0.27 -10.49 6.40
C ARG A 182 0.76 -11.89 6.06
N SER A 183 1.68 -12.02 5.11
CA SER A 183 2.19 -13.33 4.68
C SER A 183 3.26 -13.90 5.61
N ASN A 184 3.90 -13.08 6.44
CA ASN A 184 5.12 -13.47 7.17
C ASN A 184 5.10 -13.16 8.67
N CYS A 185 4.08 -12.50 9.19
CA CYS A 185 3.95 -12.15 10.60
C CYS A 185 2.58 -12.54 11.15
N VAL A 186 2.53 -12.95 12.41
CA VAL A 186 1.29 -13.18 13.16
C VAL A 186 1.44 -12.64 14.58
N LEU A 187 0.44 -11.91 15.08
CA LEU A 187 0.30 -11.64 16.50
C LEU A 187 -0.42 -12.83 17.15
N PRO A 188 0.25 -13.60 18.03
CA PRO A 188 -0.42 -14.67 18.74
C PRO A 188 -1.59 -14.06 19.52
N HIS A 189 -2.75 -14.72 19.52
CA HIS A 189 -4.03 -14.30 20.13
C HIS A 189 -4.96 -13.41 19.32
N GLU A 190 -4.57 -12.96 18.13
CA GLU A 190 -5.53 -12.28 17.26
C GLU A 190 -6.49 -13.26 16.61
N LYS A 191 -7.80 -13.08 16.86
CA LYS A 191 -8.87 -13.83 16.20
C LYS A 191 -9.20 -13.28 14.82
N ASN A 192 -8.68 -12.10 14.49
CA ASN A 192 -8.79 -11.57 13.14
C ASN A 192 -8.09 -12.55 12.17
N PRO A 193 -8.74 -12.95 11.05
CA PRO A 193 -8.11 -13.74 9.98
C PRO A 193 -6.75 -13.21 9.49
N GLN A 194 -6.47 -11.91 9.67
CA GLN A 194 -5.19 -11.29 9.30
C GLN A 194 -4.13 -11.31 10.42
N GLY A 195 -4.38 -11.98 11.55
CA GLY A 195 -3.39 -12.17 12.62
C GLY A 195 -2.85 -10.87 13.21
N GLY A 196 -3.69 -9.82 13.26
CA GLY A 196 -3.31 -8.49 13.74
C GLY A 196 -2.56 -7.62 12.74
N MET A 197 -2.43 -8.05 11.48
CA MET A 197 -1.79 -7.29 10.38
C MET A 197 -2.84 -6.55 9.55
N ASN A 198 -3.09 -5.28 9.88
CA ASN A 198 -4.07 -4.47 9.16
C ASN A 198 -3.54 -3.99 7.79
N TRP A 199 -4.48 -3.73 6.87
CA TRP A 199 -4.16 -3.22 5.53
C TRP A 199 -3.51 -1.84 5.57
N HIS A 200 -3.95 -1.00 6.52
CA HIS A 200 -3.43 0.33 6.79
C HIS A 200 -3.81 0.78 8.19
N VAL A 201 -3.14 1.82 8.67
CA VAL A 201 -3.47 2.49 9.93
C VAL A 201 -4.93 2.99 9.94
N PRO A 202 -5.59 3.02 11.11
CA PRO A 202 -7.02 3.32 11.22
C PRO A 202 -7.39 4.77 10.89
N TRP A 203 -6.42 5.67 10.75
CA TRP A 203 -6.62 7.03 10.25
C TRP A 203 -6.33 7.18 8.75
N GLY A 204 -6.02 6.09 8.04
CA GLY A 204 -5.72 6.03 6.61
C GLY A 204 -4.22 6.08 6.29
N LYS A 205 -3.71 5.10 5.53
CA LYS A 205 -2.25 4.94 5.24
C LYS A 205 -1.58 6.20 4.70
N HIS A 206 -2.28 6.99 3.87
CA HIS A 206 -1.72 8.16 3.19
C HIS A 206 -1.90 9.48 3.93
N ASN A 207 -2.66 9.47 5.03
CA ASN A 207 -2.95 10.69 5.76
C ASN A 207 -1.76 11.10 6.66
N PRO A 208 -1.54 12.41 6.87
CA PRO A 208 -0.55 12.91 7.80
C PRO A 208 -0.77 12.38 9.22
N VAL A 209 0.29 12.29 10.01
CA VAL A 209 0.19 11.74 11.38
C VAL A 209 -0.73 12.54 12.31
N SER A 210 -0.92 13.84 12.06
CA SER A 210 -1.82 14.70 12.83
C SER A 210 -3.28 14.25 12.77
N TRP A 211 -3.62 13.38 11.82
CA TRP A 211 -4.96 12.82 11.65
C TRP A 211 -5.24 11.63 12.54
N ARG A 212 -4.20 11.07 13.16
CA ARG A 212 -4.37 10.10 14.23
C ARG A 212 -5.24 10.72 15.32
N PHE A 213 -6.28 10.00 15.73
CA PHE A 213 -7.37 10.39 16.63
C PHE A 213 -8.35 11.46 16.12
N HIS A 214 -8.16 11.98 14.91
CA HIS A 214 -9.05 12.97 14.30
C HIS A 214 -9.76 12.45 13.04
N ASN A 215 -9.34 11.29 12.52
CA ASN A 215 -9.94 10.63 11.38
C ASN A 215 -10.06 9.13 11.62
N VAL A 216 -11.17 8.54 11.17
CA VAL A 216 -11.38 7.10 11.16
C VAL A 216 -11.60 6.67 9.71
N ALA A 217 -10.62 5.98 9.14
CA ALA A 217 -10.71 5.43 7.80
C ALA A 217 -11.87 4.43 7.73
N HIS A 218 -12.62 4.51 6.63
CA HIS A 218 -13.77 3.64 6.40
C HIS A 218 -13.38 2.15 6.45
N ALA A 219 -12.35 1.77 5.70
CA ALA A 219 -11.75 0.44 5.78
C ALA A 219 -10.78 0.36 6.97
N ALA A 220 -10.84 -0.73 7.76
CA ALA A 220 -9.91 -1.05 8.85
C ALA A 220 -9.75 0.01 9.98
N GLY A 221 -10.54 1.09 9.99
CA GLY A 221 -10.53 2.09 11.06
C GLY A 221 -11.65 1.90 12.10
N LYS A 222 -12.85 1.50 11.66
CA LYS A 222 -14.01 1.36 12.55
C LYS A 222 -13.76 0.31 13.64
N GLY A 223 -13.96 0.69 14.90
CA GLY A 223 -13.81 -0.20 16.06
C GLY A 223 -12.36 -0.45 16.49
N VAL A 224 -11.37 0.13 15.81
CA VAL A 224 -9.96 0.00 16.17
C VAL A 224 -9.56 1.18 17.05
N ALA A 225 -9.11 0.89 18.28
CA ALA A 225 -8.47 1.89 19.11
C ALA A 225 -7.13 2.28 18.49
N GLN A 226 -7.01 3.52 17.98
CA GLN A 226 -5.80 3.96 17.27
C GLN A 226 -4.54 4.02 18.15
N GLY A 227 -4.73 3.97 19.48
CA GLY A 227 -3.69 3.77 20.49
C GLY A 227 -3.00 2.41 20.42
N ASP A 228 -3.74 1.38 19.99
CA ASP A 228 -3.30 -0.01 20.00
C ASP A 228 -2.56 -0.41 18.71
N VAL A 229 -2.35 0.54 17.78
CA VAL A 229 -1.72 0.32 16.48
C VAL A 229 -0.26 0.77 16.50
N LEU A 230 0.65 -0.11 16.11
CA LEU A 230 2.02 0.21 15.73
C LEU A 230 2.05 0.55 14.22
N PRO A 231 2.20 1.82 13.84
CA PRO A 231 2.37 2.18 12.45
C PRO A 231 3.77 1.81 11.96
N VAL A 232 3.83 1.13 10.83
CA VAL A 232 5.08 0.89 10.07
C VAL A 232 5.08 1.85 8.87
N VAL A 233 5.76 2.96 9.05
CA VAL A 233 5.79 4.07 8.09
C VAL A 233 6.80 3.77 6.99
N THR A 234 6.36 3.67 5.75
CA THR A 234 7.24 3.51 4.59
C THR A 234 7.68 4.88 4.06
N ILE A 235 8.99 5.07 3.94
CA ILE A 235 9.62 6.21 3.27
C ILE A 235 10.32 5.75 2.01
N LYS A 236 10.37 6.60 0.97
CA LYS A 236 11.04 6.31 -0.28
C LYS A 236 12.04 7.41 -0.60
N ASP A 237 13.11 7.04 -1.29
CA ASP A 237 14.07 7.98 -1.86
C ASP A 237 13.32 9.11 -2.60
N PRO A 238 13.50 10.39 -2.22
CA PRO A 238 12.69 11.47 -2.75
C PRO A 238 12.83 11.65 -4.26
N TYR A 239 14.02 11.40 -4.84
CA TYR A 239 14.24 11.53 -6.28
C TYR A 239 13.43 10.46 -7.04
N SER A 240 13.51 9.22 -6.58
CA SER A 240 12.68 8.11 -7.12
C SER A 240 11.19 8.29 -6.84
N TRP A 241 10.84 8.90 -5.70
CA TRP A 241 9.47 9.18 -5.31
C TRP A 241 8.83 10.25 -6.21
N PHE A 242 9.52 11.34 -6.51
CA PHE A 242 9.04 12.37 -7.45
C PHE A 242 8.69 11.76 -8.81
N GLY A 243 9.58 10.93 -9.37
CA GLY A 243 9.29 10.21 -10.61
C GLY A 243 8.13 9.21 -10.50
N SER A 244 7.85 8.68 -9.30
CA SER A 244 6.68 7.83 -9.07
C SER A 244 5.37 8.63 -9.01
N MET A 245 5.41 9.83 -8.42
CA MET A 245 4.27 10.76 -8.41
C MET A 245 3.90 11.24 -9.82
N CYS A 246 4.88 11.36 -10.72
CA CYS A 246 4.62 11.63 -12.14
C CYS A 246 3.78 10.56 -12.83
N ARG A 247 3.96 9.28 -12.47
CA ARG A 247 3.19 8.18 -13.06
C ARG A 247 1.78 8.12 -12.52
N HIS A 248 1.64 8.30 -11.20
CA HIS A 248 0.35 8.31 -10.52
C HIS A 248 0.37 9.36 -9.42
N SER A 249 -0.26 10.50 -9.67
CA SER A 249 -0.33 11.62 -8.72
C SER A 249 -1.32 11.38 -7.58
N TYR A 250 -2.24 10.42 -7.74
CA TYR A 250 -3.32 10.13 -6.80
C TYR A 250 -4.12 11.39 -6.47
N ALA A 251 -4.23 11.74 -5.19
CA ALA A 251 -4.94 12.91 -4.72
C ALA A 251 -4.05 14.17 -4.67
N ALA A 252 -2.79 14.07 -5.09
CA ALA A 252 -1.94 15.24 -5.29
C ALA A 252 -2.17 15.83 -6.68
N ASN A 253 -2.22 17.16 -6.73
CA ASN A 253 -2.44 17.94 -7.93
C ASN A 253 -1.40 19.06 -7.99
N TRP A 254 -0.68 19.14 -9.11
CA TRP A 254 0.19 20.25 -9.45
C TRP A 254 0.26 20.39 -10.97
N PRO A 255 0.60 21.58 -11.50
CA PRO A 255 0.80 21.76 -12.93
C PRO A 255 1.93 20.87 -13.47
N HIS A 256 1.58 19.90 -14.31
CA HIS A 256 2.57 19.17 -15.10
C HIS A 256 2.92 20.03 -16.33
N GLN A 257 4.19 20.38 -16.50
CA GLN A 257 4.66 20.96 -17.75
C GLN A 257 4.93 19.85 -18.78
N LYS A 258 5.65 20.15 -19.87
CA LYS A 258 6.17 19.14 -20.80
C LYS A 258 7.19 18.18 -20.15
N LYS A 259 7.59 18.44 -18.90
CA LYS A 259 8.52 17.64 -18.08
C LYS A 259 7.86 17.27 -16.74
N CYS A 260 8.34 16.21 -16.10
CA CYS A 260 7.93 15.81 -14.76
C CYS A 260 9.17 15.30 -14.01
N PRO A 261 9.46 15.76 -12.77
CA PRO A 261 8.49 16.24 -11.78
C PRO A 261 8.01 17.69 -11.87
N SER A 262 8.66 18.57 -12.64
CA SER A 262 8.33 20.02 -12.67
C SER A 262 8.34 20.62 -11.26
N LEU A 263 9.47 20.52 -10.55
CA LEU A 263 9.61 21.12 -9.21
C LEU A 263 9.63 22.64 -9.28
N VAL A 264 10.12 23.18 -10.40
CA VAL A 264 10.11 24.62 -10.70
C VAL A 264 9.50 24.92 -12.07
N ASN A 265 8.93 26.12 -12.19
CA ASN A 265 8.41 26.62 -13.45
C ASN A 265 9.51 27.26 -14.33
N GLY A 266 9.16 27.77 -15.51
CA GLY A 266 10.12 28.37 -16.45
C GLY A 266 10.85 29.60 -15.90
N GLY A 267 10.32 30.23 -14.85
CA GLY A 267 10.96 31.33 -14.12
C GLY A 267 11.79 30.88 -12.91
N GLY A 268 11.96 29.57 -12.69
CA GLY A 268 12.69 29.02 -11.55
C GLY A 268 11.93 29.02 -10.22
N ASN A 269 10.67 29.47 -10.20
CA ASN A 269 9.84 29.47 -8.99
C ASN A 269 9.29 28.08 -8.70
N ALA A 270 9.16 27.73 -7.41
CA ALA A 270 8.56 26.49 -6.96
C ALA A 270 7.15 26.29 -7.55
N VAL A 271 6.83 25.05 -7.96
CA VAL A 271 5.50 24.69 -8.44
C VAL A 271 4.66 24.16 -7.27
N PRO A 272 3.60 24.89 -6.86
CA PRO A 272 2.81 24.52 -5.69
C PRO A 272 2.06 23.21 -5.89
N VAL A 273 1.97 22.42 -4.82
CA VAL A 273 1.26 21.13 -4.80
C VAL A 273 0.07 21.20 -3.86
N LYS A 274 -1.05 20.66 -4.31
CA LYS A 274 -2.29 20.58 -3.56
C LYS A 274 -2.64 19.11 -3.34
N VAL A 275 -2.76 18.66 -2.10
CA VAL A 275 -3.05 17.25 -1.76
C VAL A 275 -4.39 17.13 -1.02
N ARG A 276 -5.30 16.33 -1.56
CA ARG A 276 -6.58 16.01 -0.92
C ARG A 276 -6.48 14.71 -0.14
N PHE A 277 -6.29 14.82 1.17
CA PHE A 277 -6.26 13.65 2.05
C PHE A 277 -7.67 13.13 2.37
N SER A 278 -7.81 11.82 2.58
CA SER A 278 -9.11 11.16 2.75
C SER A 278 -9.65 11.38 4.15
N GLY A 279 -10.79 12.06 4.28
CA GLY A 279 -11.41 12.43 5.56
C GLY A 279 -11.21 13.91 5.95
N ASN A 280 -10.54 14.71 5.10
CA ASN A 280 -10.47 16.16 5.34
C ASN A 280 -11.79 16.82 4.92
N ALA A 281 -12.67 17.08 5.88
CA ALA A 281 -13.87 17.88 5.63
C ALA A 281 -13.52 19.28 5.11
N ASN A 282 -12.36 19.82 5.52
CA ASN A 282 -11.90 21.17 5.19
C ASN A 282 -11.08 21.24 3.89
N GLY A 283 -11.02 20.15 3.11
CA GLY A 283 -10.52 20.18 1.73
C GLY A 283 -9.04 19.85 1.54
N THR A 284 -8.34 20.63 0.72
CA THR A 284 -7.03 20.30 0.14
C THR A 284 -5.92 21.02 0.89
N VAL A 285 -4.82 20.32 1.21
CA VAL A 285 -3.63 20.91 1.84
C VAL A 285 -2.68 21.42 0.75
N ALA A 286 -2.25 22.68 0.85
CA ALA A 286 -1.30 23.28 -0.07
C ALA A 286 0.13 23.18 0.48
N TYR A 287 1.08 22.94 -0.42
CA TYR A 287 2.52 22.84 -0.18
C TYR A 287 3.28 23.67 -1.22
N GLU A 288 4.49 24.12 -0.88
CA GLU A 288 5.33 24.95 -1.76
C GLU A 288 5.74 24.20 -3.03
N SER A 289 6.12 22.92 -2.88
CA SER A 289 6.53 22.04 -3.98
C SER A 289 6.39 20.57 -3.58
N LEU A 290 6.65 19.62 -4.50
CA LEU A 290 6.69 18.19 -4.16
C LEU A 290 7.74 17.88 -3.08
N ALA A 291 8.86 18.61 -3.07
CA ALA A 291 9.89 18.46 -2.04
C ALA A 291 9.35 18.87 -0.66
N ASP A 292 8.58 19.95 -0.60
CA ASP A 292 7.92 20.39 0.64
C ASP A 292 6.89 19.36 1.15
N VAL A 293 6.11 18.73 0.25
CA VAL A 293 5.21 17.63 0.65
C VAL A 293 6.00 16.50 1.33
N TRP A 294 7.12 16.08 0.71
CA TRP A 294 7.96 15.00 1.24
C TRP A 294 8.56 15.37 2.60
N ASN A 295 9.22 16.53 2.69
CA ASN A 295 9.82 17.02 3.93
C ASN A 295 8.79 17.11 5.06
N THR A 296 7.68 17.81 4.81
CA THR A 296 6.65 18.07 5.83
C THR A 296 6.02 16.77 6.32
N TRP A 297 5.66 15.85 5.41
CA TRP A 297 5.01 14.61 5.80
C TRP A 297 5.91 13.72 6.68
N TYR A 298 7.18 13.57 6.30
CA TYR A 298 8.12 12.71 7.02
C TYR A 298 8.68 13.35 8.28
N ASN A 299 8.91 14.68 8.32
CA ASN A 299 9.27 15.35 9.57
C ASN A 299 8.16 15.24 10.62
N ASN A 300 6.89 15.32 10.20
CA ASN A 300 5.77 15.12 11.13
C ASN A 300 5.80 13.72 11.77
N TYR A 301 6.02 12.67 10.99
CA TYR A 301 6.19 11.32 11.55
C TYR A 301 7.49 11.20 12.35
N LYS A 302 8.63 11.74 11.89
CA LYS A 302 9.91 11.70 12.60
C LYS A 302 9.83 12.32 14.00
N ASN A 303 8.96 13.31 14.21
CA ASN A 303 8.90 14.08 15.46
C ASN A 303 7.83 13.61 16.46
N VAL A 304 7.06 12.55 16.18
CA VAL A 304 6.06 12.07 17.15
C VAL A 304 6.70 11.33 18.32
N LYS A 305 6.02 11.34 19.47
CA LYS A 305 6.49 10.69 20.71
C LYS A 305 5.94 9.28 20.91
N PHE A 306 4.90 8.90 20.18
CA PHE A 306 4.31 7.57 20.31
C PHE A 306 5.10 6.52 19.51
N PRO A 307 5.00 5.23 19.87
CA PRO A 307 5.74 4.16 19.19
C PRO A 307 5.37 4.00 17.71
N ARG A 308 6.39 3.86 16.86
CA ARG A 308 6.26 3.67 15.42
C ARG A 308 7.54 3.05 14.89
N LEU A 309 7.47 2.52 13.67
CA LEU A 309 8.65 2.26 12.86
C LEU A 309 8.64 3.15 11.63
N ILE A 310 9.81 3.61 11.17
CA ILE A 310 9.98 4.22 9.85
C ILE A 310 11.02 3.43 9.09
N VAL A 311 10.63 2.92 7.92
CA VAL A 311 11.45 2.00 7.11
C VAL A 311 11.56 2.50 5.68
N ARG A 312 12.74 2.35 5.08
CA ARG A 312 12.91 2.63 3.66
C ARG A 312 12.20 1.60 2.81
N PHE A 313 11.55 2.07 1.76
CA PHE A 313 10.96 1.26 0.71
C PHE A 313 12.03 0.41 0.03
N GLU A 314 13.23 0.96 -0.13
CA GLU A 314 14.36 0.28 -0.75
C GLU A 314 14.83 -0.90 0.12
N ASP A 315 14.89 -0.74 1.44
CA ASP A 315 15.17 -1.87 2.34
C ASP A 315 14.04 -2.91 2.35
N LEU A 316 12.80 -2.48 2.15
CA LEU A 316 11.67 -3.40 1.97
C LEU A 316 11.78 -4.21 0.67
N LEU A 317 12.50 -3.72 -0.35
CA LEU A 317 12.76 -4.46 -1.58
C LEU A 317 13.98 -5.38 -1.47
N TYR A 318 15.08 -4.88 -0.93
CA TYR A 318 16.37 -5.58 -0.95
C TYR A 318 16.65 -6.43 0.29
N ARG A 319 16.02 -6.10 1.42
CA ARG A 319 16.13 -6.82 2.71
C ARG A 319 14.75 -7.05 3.36
N PRO A 320 13.74 -7.56 2.61
CA PRO A 320 12.38 -7.69 3.11
C PRO A 320 12.29 -8.58 4.36
N GLU A 321 13.07 -9.66 4.43
CA GLU A 321 13.08 -10.58 5.58
C GLU A 321 13.47 -9.87 6.87
N GLU A 322 14.50 -9.01 6.85
CA GLU A 322 14.97 -8.27 8.02
C GLU A 322 13.97 -7.20 8.44
N VAL A 323 13.43 -6.45 7.48
CA VAL A 323 12.43 -5.39 7.74
C VAL A 323 11.17 -5.97 8.37
N ILE A 324 10.66 -7.08 7.83
CA ILE A 324 9.43 -7.70 8.32
C ILE A 324 9.67 -8.42 9.64
N ARG A 325 10.81 -9.10 9.83
CA ARG A 325 11.19 -9.70 11.12
C ARG A 325 11.25 -8.64 12.22
N ALA A 326 11.91 -7.51 11.97
CA ALA A 326 12.01 -6.40 12.92
C ALA A 326 10.63 -5.80 13.24
N SER A 327 9.82 -5.55 12.21
CA SER A 327 8.47 -4.98 12.37
C SER A 327 7.55 -5.91 13.16
N CYS A 328 7.60 -7.21 12.86
CA CYS A 328 6.80 -8.22 13.54
C CYS A 328 7.16 -8.34 15.02
N ARG A 329 8.46 -8.48 15.32
CA ARG A 329 8.96 -8.59 16.70
C ARG A 329 8.74 -7.32 17.49
N CYS A 330 8.78 -6.15 16.85
CA CYS A 330 8.48 -4.87 17.52
C CYS A 330 7.12 -4.90 18.20
N ALA A 331 6.10 -5.42 17.52
CA ALA A 331 4.75 -5.61 18.06
C ALA A 331 4.59 -6.84 18.98
N GLY A 332 5.64 -7.62 19.18
CA GLY A 332 5.58 -8.89 19.92
C GLY A 332 4.87 -10.01 19.16
N GLY A 333 4.95 -9.97 17.83
CA GLY A 333 4.48 -11.04 16.95
C GLY A 333 5.55 -12.09 16.65
N ASP A 334 5.07 -13.20 16.10
CA ASP A 334 5.91 -14.28 15.60
C ASP A 334 6.22 -14.06 14.12
N PHE A 335 7.51 -13.93 13.80
CA PHE A 335 7.98 -13.97 12.42
C PHE A 335 7.92 -15.41 11.91
N LEU A 336 6.98 -15.68 11.00
CA LEU A 336 6.65 -17.05 10.56
C LEU A 336 7.85 -17.84 10.03
N PRO A 337 8.80 -17.25 9.26
CA PRO A 337 9.96 -17.99 8.79
C PRO A 337 10.93 -18.48 9.88
N ASP A 338 10.86 -17.95 11.11
CA ASP A 338 11.62 -18.50 12.23
C ASP A 338 11.00 -19.84 12.74
N LYS A 339 9.77 -20.17 12.32
CA LYS A 339 9.12 -21.44 12.65
C LYS A 339 9.52 -22.54 11.66
N LYS A 340 9.80 -23.74 12.18
CA LYS A 340 10.23 -24.90 11.38
C LYS A 340 9.33 -25.14 10.17
N GLY A 341 9.95 -25.23 8.99
CA GLY A 341 9.26 -25.55 7.72
C GLY A 341 8.51 -24.39 7.08
N LYS A 342 8.62 -23.16 7.60
CA LYS A 342 8.09 -21.95 6.94
C LYS A 342 9.20 -21.21 6.21
N THR A 343 8.91 -20.77 4.99
CA THR A 343 9.78 -19.91 4.20
C THR A 343 9.20 -18.50 4.13
N PHE A 344 10.07 -17.50 3.94
CA PHE A 344 9.59 -16.15 3.69
C PHE A 344 8.84 -16.08 2.35
N GLN A 345 7.63 -15.53 2.40
CA GLN A 345 6.76 -15.34 1.26
C GLN A 345 6.99 -13.94 0.68
N TYR A 346 7.58 -13.90 -0.50
CA TYR A 346 7.77 -12.69 -1.28
C TYR A 346 6.49 -12.32 -2.04
N VAL A 347 6.33 -11.04 -2.33
CA VAL A 347 5.30 -10.53 -3.24
C VAL A 347 5.93 -10.39 -4.62
N THR A 348 5.66 -11.35 -5.52
CA THR A 348 6.25 -11.38 -6.88
C THR A 348 5.46 -10.55 -7.88
N SER A 349 4.14 -10.59 -7.80
CA SER A 349 3.24 -9.82 -8.65
C SER A 349 3.11 -8.37 -8.18
N SER A 350 2.45 -7.54 -9.00
CA SER A 350 2.04 -6.19 -8.58
C SER A 350 1.22 -6.28 -7.29
N ALA A 351 1.70 -5.63 -6.22
CA ALA A 351 0.96 -5.49 -4.97
C ALA A 351 -0.35 -4.67 -5.10
N LYS A 352 -0.62 -4.11 -6.28
CA LYS A 352 -1.84 -3.36 -6.60
C LYS A 352 -2.81 -4.15 -7.50
N GLY A 353 -2.52 -5.43 -7.81
CA GLY A 353 -3.31 -6.25 -8.73
C GLY A 353 -2.95 -6.03 -10.21
N ALA A 354 -3.62 -6.78 -11.08
CA ALA A 354 -3.39 -6.78 -12.54
C ALA A 354 -4.44 -5.98 -13.34
N THR A 355 -5.52 -5.52 -12.71
CA THR A 355 -6.68 -4.87 -13.34
C THR A 355 -6.88 -3.43 -12.83
N GLY A 356 -7.64 -2.63 -13.59
CA GLY A 356 -8.07 -1.28 -13.19
C GLY A 356 -7.01 -0.19 -13.38
N ALA A 357 -7.15 0.92 -12.65
CA ALA A 357 -6.27 2.11 -12.69
C ALA A 357 -4.81 1.85 -12.28
N HIS A 358 -4.45 0.59 -12.04
CA HIS A 358 -3.14 0.12 -11.61
C HIS A 358 -2.53 -0.90 -12.58
N SER A 359 -3.11 -1.09 -13.77
CA SER A 359 -2.47 -1.86 -14.84
C SER A 359 -1.09 -1.25 -15.16
N GLY A 360 -0.05 -2.10 -15.17
CA GLY A 360 1.35 -1.67 -15.37
C GLY A 360 2.14 -1.39 -14.08
N ALA A 361 1.56 -1.59 -12.89
CA ALA A 361 2.35 -1.57 -11.66
C ALA A 361 3.45 -2.65 -11.68
N SER A 362 4.67 -2.24 -11.32
CA SER A 362 5.86 -3.08 -11.38
C SER A 362 5.77 -4.25 -10.40
N GLY A 363 5.89 -5.48 -10.92
CA GLY A 363 6.20 -6.66 -10.09
C GLY A 363 7.61 -6.57 -9.49
N LEU A 364 7.98 -7.55 -8.67
CA LEU A 364 9.24 -7.54 -7.91
C LEU A 364 10.46 -7.29 -8.81
N GLU A 365 10.58 -8.01 -9.93
CA GLU A 365 11.71 -7.90 -10.87
C GLU A 365 11.84 -6.49 -11.44
N SER A 366 10.73 -5.91 -11.90
CA SER A 366 10.71 -4.55 -12.43
C SER A 366 11.05 -3.51 -11.37
N ALA A 367 10.60 -3.72 -10.12
CA ALA A 367 10.95 -2.85 -9.01
C ALA A 367 12.44 -2.95 -8.67
N LEU A 368 12.99 -4.17 -8.60
CA LEU A 368 14.41 -4.39 -8.33
C LEU A 368 15.27 -3.67 -9.35
N ILE A 369 14.97 -3.79 -10.65
CA ILE A 369 15.69 -3.08 -11.73
C ILE A 369 15.51 -1.56 -11.65
N MET A 370 14.29 -1.09 -11.38
CA MET A 370 13.98 0.33 -11.42
C MET A 370 14.68 1.11 -10.30
N TYR A 371 14.65 0.59 -9.07
CA TYR A 371 15.08 1.34 -7.89
C TYR A 371 16.55 1.15 -7.52
N SER A 372 17.25 0.29 -8.26
CA SER A 372 18.69 0.04 -8.10
C SER A 372 19.55 0.81 -9.10
N ASN A 373 18.92 1.49 -10.07
CA ASN A 373 19.62 2.23 -11.10
C ASN A 373 19.68 3.72 -10.75
N SER A 374 20.90 4.23 -10.47
CA SER A 374 21.13 5.62 -10.09
C SER A 374 20.63 6.61 -11.14
N THR A 375 20.82 6.32 -12.43
CA THR A 375 20.36 7.16 -13.55
C THR A 375 18.83 7.22 -13.64
N LYS A 376 18.11 6.19 -13.16
CA LYS A 376 16.65 6.20 -13.13
C LYS A 376 16.08 7.04 -11.98
N ARG A 377 16.88 7.35 -10.94
CA ARG A 377 16.45 8.19 -9.80
C ARG A 377 16.09 9.61 -10.25
N THR A 378 16.81 10.15 -11.23
CA THR A 378 16.65 11.53 -11.72
C THR A 378 15.99 11.61 -13.10
N LEU A 379 15.36 10.53 -13.56
CA LEU A 379 14.70 10.51 -14.86
C LEU A 379 13.58 11.57 -14.92
N GLY A 380 13.69 12.49 -15.89
CA GLY A 380 12.72 13.57 -16.11
C GLY A 380 13.06 14.90 -15.45
N PHE A 381 14.11 14.95 -14.62
CA PHE A 381 14.60 16.20 -14.04
C PHE A 381 15.43 16.97 -15.06
N ASP A 382 15.26 18.28 -15.10
CA ASP A 382 16.24 19.18 -15.72
C ASP A 382 17.17 19.81 -14.67
N LYS A 383 18.09 20.66 -15.12
CA LYS A 383 19.05 21.33 -14.24
C LYS A 383 18.36 22.18 -13.15
N ALA A 384 17.24 22.82 -13.48
CA ALA A 384 16.51 23.68 -12.56
C ALA A 384 15.78 22.85 -11.49
N ASP A 385 15.17 21.74 -11.88
CA ASP A 385 14.56 20.79 -10.94
C ASP A 385 15.62 20.17 -10.02
N MET A 386 16.78 19.76 -10.56
CA MET A 386 17.88 19.22 -9.74
C MET A 386 18.40 20.24 -8.74
N THR A 387 18.57 21.49 -9.16
CA THR A 387 19.04 22.57 -8.27
C THR A 387 18.00 22.85 -7.18
N HIS A 388 16.72 22.91 -7.54
CA HIS A 388 15.65 23.09 -6.56
C HIS A 388 15.56 21.93 -5.57
N ALA A 389 15.61 20.68 -6.05
CA ALA A 389 15.57 19.50 -5.20
C ALA A 389 16.71 19.51 -4.16
N ARG A 390 17.94 19.77 -4.59
CA ARG A 390 19.10 19.86 -3.68
C ARG A 390 18.94 20.97 -2.64
N ASN A 391 18.42 22.13 -3.03
CA ASN A 391 18.27 23.26 -2.12
C ASN A 391 17.08 23.14 -1.17
N LYS A 392 16.05 22.36 -1.53
CA LYS A 392 14.77 22.33 -0.81
C LYS A 392 14.51 21.03 -0.09
N LEU A 393 15.15 19.91 -0.46
CA LEU A 393 15.08 18.70 0.35
C LEU A 393 15.75 18.94 1.70
N ASP A 394 15.12 18.48 2.76
CA ASP A 394 15.65 18.58 4.12
C ASP A 394 16.88 17.66 4.24
N HIS A 395 18.08 18.26 4.29
CA HIS A 395 19.33 17.51 4.38
C HIS A 395 19.45 16.68 5.67
N ASP A 396 18.86 17.14 6.78
CA ASP A 396 18.85 16.36 8.03
C ASP A 396 17.95 15.14 7.90
N LEU A 397 16.84 15.26 7.16
CA LEU A 397 15.95 14.14 6.86
C LEU A 397 16.61 13.15 5.88
N MET A 398 17.26 13.66 4.83
CA MET A 398 18.04 12.85 3.88
C MET A 398 19.14 12.06 4.61
N LYS A 399 19.91 12.75 5.46
CA LYS A 399 20.94 12.14 6.30
C LYS A 399 20.36 11.13 7.27
N TYR A 400 19.26 11.47 7.95
CA TYR A 400 18.59 10.59 8.92
C TYR A 400 18.15 9.26 8.27
N PHE A 401 17.69 9.30 7.02
CA PHE A 401 17.30 8.10 6.27
C PHE A 401 18.40 7.55 5.35
N HIS A 402 19.63 8.04 5.46
CA HIS A 402 20.77 7.57 4.68
C HIS A 402 20.51 7.61 3.16
N TYR A 403 19.83 8.65 2.69
CA TYR A 403 19.68 8.93 1.26
C TYR A 403 20.78 9.89 0.81
N THR A 404 21.38 9.60 -0.35
CA THR A 404 22.41 10.44 -0.96
C THR A 404 21.84 11.30 -2.07
N GLU A 405 22.41 12.49 -2.26
CA GLU A 405 22.09 13.31 -3.42
C GLU A 405 22.74 12.74 -4.69
N PRO A 406 22.04 12.71 -5.84
CA PRO A 406 22.59 12.30 -7.12
C PRO A 406 23.60 13.27 -7.74
#